data_AF-A0A0M8Y7J4-F1
#
_entry.id   AF-A0A0M8Y7J4-F1
#
_cell.length_a   1.000
_cell.length_b   1.000
_cell.length_c   1.000
_cell.angle_alpha   90.00
_cell.angle_beta   90.00
_cell.angle_gamma   90.00
#
_symmetry.space_group_name_H-M   'P 1'
#
loop_
_entity.id
_entity.type
_entity.pdbx_description
1 polymer ?
#
loop_
_entity_poly.entity_id
_entity_poly.type
_entity_poly.pdbx_seq_one_letter_code
_entity_poly.pdbx_strand_id
1 'polypeptide(L)'
;MDKACIDECPVDCIYEGDRMLYIHPDECVDCGACEPVCPVEAIYYEDDLPEQWSDYYKANVDFFDDLGSPGGASKVGKIDRDHPLIAKLPPQAE
;
A
#
# COMPACT_ATOMS: atom_id res chain seq x y z
N MET A 1 -6.24 -5.65 -10.29
CA MET A 1 -5.79 -4.73 -9.23
C MET A 1 -6.27 -3.33 -9.58
N ASP A 2 -7.23 -2.81 -8.81
CA ASP A 2 -7.69 -1.42 -8.94
C ASP A 2 -6.63 -0.46 -8.38
N LYS A 3 -6.58 0.78 -8.89
CA LYS A 3 -5.58 1.79 -8.53
C LYS A 3 -6.18 3.16 -8.20
N ALA A 4 -7.51 3.25 -8.01
CA ALA A 4 -8.20 4.50 -7.73
C ALA A 4 -7.60 5.25 -6.52
N CYS A 5 -7.10 4.53 -5.51
CA CYS A 5 -6.46 5.13 -4.34
C CYS A 5 -5.20 5.96 -4.68
N ILE A 6 -4.45 5.62 -5.74
CA ILE A 6 -3.27 6.40 -6.17
C ILE A 6 -3.70 7.78 -6.62
N ASP A 7 -4.76 7.87 -7.44
CA ASP A 7 -5.24 9.12 -8.03
C ASP A 7 -5.74 10.11 -6.97
N GLU A 8 -6.20 9.61 -5.82
CA GLU A 8 -6.74 10.42 -4.72
C GLU A 8 -5.68 10.80 -3.65
N CYS A 9 -4.48 10.20 -3.68
CA CYS A 9 -3.46 10.47 -2.67
C CYS A 9 -2.74 11.81 -2.94
N PRO A 10 -2.93 12.85 -2.11
CA PRO A 10 -2.39 14.19 -2.37
C PRO A 10 -0.86 14.29 -2.25
N VAL A 11 -0.24 13.30 -1.60
CA VAL A 11 1.20 13.22 -1.37
C VAL A 11 1.86 12.10 -2.18
N ASP A 12 1.11 11.43 -3.06
CA ASP A 12 1.62 10.37 -3.96
C ASP A 12 2.36 9.24 -3.20
N CYS A 13 1.88 8.87 -2.01
CA CYS A 13 2.57 7.94 -1.10
C CYS A 13 2.12 6.47 -1.23
N ILE A 14 1.44 6.10 -2.31
CA ILE A 14 0.92 4.74 -2.54
C ILE A 14 1.69 4.10 -3.70
N TYR A 15 2.55 3.15 -3.37
CA TYR A 15 3.51 2.53 -4.28
C TYR A 15 3.02 1.19 -4.81
N GLU A 16 3.31 0.90 -6.08
CA GLU A 16 2.88 -0.33 -6.75
C GLU A 16 3.93 -1.42 -6.65
N GLY A 17 3.59 -2.56 -6.03
CA GLY A 17 4.35 -3.81 -6.11
C GLY A 17 3.79 -4.76 -7.17
N ASP A 18 4.21 -6.03 -7.12
CA ASP A 18 3.77 -7.05 -8.08
C ASP A 18 2.34 -7.56 -7.79
N ARG A 19 1.94 -7.66 -6.52
CA ARG A 19 0.68 -8.29 -6.10
C ARG A 19 -0.31 -7.32 -5.46
N MET A 20 0.18 -6.24 -4.86
CA MET A 20 -0.65 -5.21 -4.21
C MET A 20 0.02 -3.84 -4.22
N LEU A 21 -0.69 -2.83 -3.70
CA LEU A 21 -0.18 -1.49 -3.47
C LEU A 21 0.22 -1.33 -1.98
N TYR A 22 1.21 -0.49 -1.72
CA TYR A 22 1.78 -0.26 -0.40
C TYR A 22 1.77 1.23 -0.05
N ILE A 23 1.22 1.59 1.10
CA ILE A 23 1.20 2.97 1.62
C ILE A 23 2.49 3.20 2.41
N HIS A 24 3.25 4.22 2.05
CA HIS A 24 4.48 4.57 2.77
C HIS A 24 4.12 5.23 4.12
N PRO A 25 4.56 4.67 5.27
CA PRO A 25 4.13 5.12 6.60
C PRO A 25 4.57 6.55 6.91
N ASP A 26 5.83 6.90 6.60
CA ASP A 26 6.36 8.24 6.92
C ASP A 26 5.95 9.35 5.91
N GLU A 27 5.41 8.97 4.75
CA GLU A 27 4.95 9.93 3.74
C GLU A 27 3.43 10.17 3.83
N CYS A 28 2.69 9.21 4.40
CA CYS A 28 1.26 9.36 4.67
C CYS A 28 1.03 10.51 5.65
N VAL A 29 0.04 11.34 5.35
CA VAL A 29 -0.35 12.51 6.15
C VAL A 29 -1.79 12.40 6.66
N ASP A 30 -2.33 11.19 6.72
CA ASP A 30 -3.66 10.85 7.25
C ASP A 30 -4.80 11.68 6.64
N CYS A 31 -4.72 11.95 5.33
CA CYS A 31 -5.75 12.72 4.63
C CYS A 31 -7.07 11.95 4.41
N GLY A 32 -7.02 10.60 4.43
CA GLY A 32 -8.18 9.73 4.29
C GLY A 32 -8.81 9.62 2.90
N ALA A 33 -8.30 10.33 1.88
CA ALA A 33 -8.94 10.37 0.56
C ALA A 33 -8.93 9.02 -0.20
N CYS A 34 -7.95 8.16 0.10
CA CYS A 34 -7.79 6.87 -0.57
C CYS A 34 -8.74 5.77 -0.08
N GLU A 35 -9.19 5.83 1.19
CA GLU A 35 -10.06 4.82 1.80
C GLU A 35 -11.42 4.68 1.09
N PRO A 36 -12.22 5.75 0.88
CA PRO A 36 -13.59 5.61 0.39
C PRO A 36 -13.66 5.26 -1.11
N VAL A 37 -12.54 5.34 -1.83
CA VAL A 37 -12.48 5.02 -3.27
C VAL A 37 -12.03 3.58 -3.55
N CYS A 38 -11.57 2.84 -2.53
CA CYS A 38 -11.17 1.45 -2.72
C CYS A 38 -12.41 0.55 -2.91
N PRO A 39 -12.63 -0.04 -4.10
CA PRO A 39 -13.86 -0.80 -4.37
C PRO A 39 -13.99 -2.12 -3.59
N VAL A 40 -12.89 -2.55 -2.98
CA VAL A 40 -12.79 -3.80 -2.20
C VAL A 40 -12.48 -3.53 -0.72
N GLU A 41 -12.57 -2.28 -0.28
CA GLU A 41 -12.41 -1.87 1.13
C GLU A 41 -11.07 -2.36 1.75
N ALA A 42 -9.96 -2.26 0.99
CA ALA A 42 -8.66 -2.79 1.42
C ALA A 42 -7.80 -1.80 2.25
N ILE A 43 -8.24 -0.56 2.40
CA ILE A 43 -7.48 0.51 3.04
C ILE A 43 -8.12 0.83 4.39
N TYR A 44 -7.31 0.85 5.44
CA TYR A 44 -7.71 1.12 6.82
C TYR A 44 -6.74 2.12 7.44
N TYR A 45 -7.23 2.93 8.38
CA TYR A 45 -6.33 3.58 9.35
C TYR A 45 -5.67 2.52 10.22
N GLU A 46 -4.48 2.82 10.76
CA GLU A 46 -3.72 1.84 11.56
C GLU A 46 -4.51 1.35 12.78
N ASP A 47 -5.26 2.22 13.44
CA ASP A 47 -6.09 1.91 14.60
C ASP A 47 -7.37 1.11 14.24
N ASP A 48 -7.78 1.16 12.96
CA ASP A 48 -8.99 0.49 12.45
C ASP A 48 -8.65 -0.81 11.71
N LEU A 49 -7.37 -1.16 11.56
CA LEU A 49 -6.93 -2.36 10.85
C LEU A 49 -7.43 -3.62 11.56
N PRO A 50 -8.25 -4.47 10.90
CA PRO A 50 -8.76 -5.68 11.52
C PRO A 50 -7.63 -6.61 11.98
N GLU A 51 -7.78 -7.20 13.16
CA GLU A 51 -6.74 -8.02 13.81
C GLU A 51 -6.23 -9.16 12.91
N GLN A 52 -7.13 -9.78 12.14
CA GLN A 52 -6.79 -10.86 11.20
C GLN A 52 -5.84 -10.42 10.05
N TRP A 53 -5.71 -9.11 9.82
CA TRP A 53 -4.85 -8.51 8.79
C TRP A 53 -3.76 -7.63 9.39
N SER A 54 -3.51 -7.70 10.70
CA SER A 54 -2.47 -6.94 11.40
C SER A 54 -1.07 -7.06 10.75
N ASP A 55 -0.74 -8.22 10.19
CA ASP A 55 0.52 -8.44 9.47
C ASP A 55 0.70 -7.55 8.21
N TYR A 56 -0.38 -7.02 7.64
CA TYR A 56 -0.30 -6.11 6.49
C TYR A 56 0.25 -4.75 6.86
N TYR A 57 0.08 -4.29 8.11
CA TYR A 57 0.75 -3.08 8.57
C TYR A 57 2.26 -3.22 8.41
N LYS A 58 2.81 -4.31 8.94
CA LYS A 58 4.23 -4.64 8.79
C LYS A 58 4.64 -4.76 7.33
N ALA A 59 3.82 -5.40 6.49
CA ALA A 59 4.12 -5.52 5.07
C ALA A 59 4.21 -4.16 4.35
N ASN A 60 3.40 -3.17 4.76
CA ASN A 60 3.46 -1.81 4.22
C ASN A 60 4.73 -1.10 4.69
N VAL A 61 5.08 -1.18 5.98
CA VAL A 61 6.29 -0.54 6.52
C VAL A 61 7.55 -1.15 5.89
N ASP A 62 7.74 -2.46 6.04
CA ASP A 62 8.95 -3.18 5.63
C ASP A 62 9.15 -3.17 4.10
N PHE A 63 8.10 -2.89 3.31
CA PHE A 63 8.23 -2.75 1.86
C PHE A 63 9.22 -1.64 1.48
N PHE A 64 9.45 -0.64 2.34
CA PHE A 64 10.30 0.51 2.04
C PHE A 64 11.72 0.40 2.60
N ASP A 65 12.09 -0.67 3.30
CA ASP A 65 13.40 -0.81 3.97
C ASP A 65 14.61 -0.50 3.06
N ASP A 66 14.59 -1.00 1.83
CA ASP A 66 15.66 -0.76 0.85
C ASP A 66 15.47 0.53 0.02
N LEU A 67 14.25 1.07 0.00
CA LEU A 67 13.87 2.20 -0.86
C LEU A 67 13.96 3.54 -0.10
N GLY A 68 13.83 3.52 1.22
CA GLY A 68 13.66 4.70 2.06
C GLY A 68 12.35 5.42 1.72
N SER A 69 12.39 6.75 1.76
CA SER A 69 11.26 7.65 1.41
C SER A 69 11.56 8.39 0.09
N PRO A 70 11.05 7.89 -1.06
CA PRO A 70 11.24 8.52 -2.37
C PRO A 70 10.54 9.87 -2.55
N GLY A 71 9.51 10.16 -1.75
CA GLY A 71 8.69 11.36 -1.87
C GLY A 71 7.88 11.39 -3.16
N GLY A 72 7.24 10.27 -3.52
CA GLY A 72 6.28 10.16 -4.60
C GLY A 72 6.42 8.89 -5.45
N ALA A 73 5.39 8.05 -5.42
CA ALA A 73 5.28 6.80 -6.17
C ALA A 73 5.36 6.99 -7.69
N SER A 74 4.81 8.08 -8.22
CA SER A 74 4.83 8.38 -9.65
C SER A 74 6.24 8.55 -10.22
N LYS A 75 7.24 8.89 -9.39
CA LYS A 75 8.65 8.99 -9.79
C LYS A 75 9.37 7.64 -9.83
N VAL A 76 8.91 6.70 -9.02
CA VAL A 76 9.51 5.36 -8.87
C VAL A 76 8.90 4.39 -9.89
N GLY A 77 7.60 4.50 -10.14
CA GLY A 77 6.85 3.56 -10.96
C GLY A 77 6.65 2.22 -10.24
N LYS A 78 6.32 1.19 -11.01
CA LYS A 78 6.13 -0.17 -10.49
C LYS A 78 7.46 -0.74 -9.99
N ILE A 79 7.41 -1.32 -8.79
CA ILE A 79 8.53 -2.00 -8.16
C ILE A 79 8.31 -3.51 -8.37
N ASP A 80 9.25 -4.18 -9.04
CA ASP A 80 9.18 -5.62 -9.35
C ASP A 80 9.55 -6.49 -8.13
N ARG A 81 8.88 -6.24 -7.01
CA ARG A 81 8.89 -7.07 -5.81
C ARG A 81 7.65 -6.81 -4.95
N ASP A 82 7.43 -7.70 -4.00
CA ASP A 82 6.49 -7.55 -2.90
C ASP A 82 7.18 -7.83 -1.56
N HIS A 83 6.54 -7.45 -0.46
CA HIS A 83 6.94 -7.92 0.85
C HIS A 83 6.88 -9.47 0.91
N PRO A 84 7.81 -10.17 1.58
CA PRO A 84 7.87 -11.64 1.60
C PRO A 84 6.60 -12.35 2.07
N LEU A 85 5.78 -11.70 2.90
CA LEU A 85 4.47 -12.21 3.31
C LEU A 85 3.51 -12.30 2.13
N ILE A 86 3.44 -11.23 1.33
CA ILE A 86 2.54 -11.09 0.18
C ILE A 86 2.99 -12.00 -0.97
N ALA A 87 4.30 -12.04 -1.24
CA ALA A 87 4.87 -12.87 -2.29
C ALA A 87 4.57 -14.39 -2.11
N LYS A 88 4.37 -14.83 -0.86
CA LYS A 88 4.08 -16.24 -0.52
C LYS A 88 2.59 -16.58 -0.54
N LEU A 89 1.70 -15.59 -0.66
CA LEU A 89 0.26 -15.86 -0.69
C LEU A 89 -0.11 -16.63 -1.96
N PRO A 90 -1.02 -17.61 -1.86
CA PRO A 90 -1.53 -18.30 -3.04
C PRO A 90 -2.15 -17.29 -4.03
N PRO A 91 -2.21 -17.61 -5.33
CA PRO A 91 -2.95 -16.81 -6.28
C PRO A 91 -4.39 -16.63 -5.81
N GLN A 92 -4.85 -15.38 -5.76
CA GLN A 92 -6.23 -15.03 -5.46
C GLN A 92 -6.96 -14.79 -6.78
N ALA A 93 -8.24 -15.13 -6.84
CA ALA A 93 -9.05 -14.85 -8.03
C ALA A 93 -9.24 -13.34 -8.19
N GLU A 94 -9.33 -12.89 -9.46
CA GLU A 94 -9.67 -11.51 -9.84
C GLU A 94 -11.12 -11.16 -9.49
#